data_AF-A0A6B2LUK5-F1
#
_entry.id   AF-A0A6B2LUK5-F1
#
_cell.length_a   1.000
_cell.length_b   1.000
_cell.length_c   1.000
_cell.angle_alpha   90.00
_cell.angle_beta   90.00
_cell.angle_gamma   90.00
#
_symmetry.space_group_name_H-M   'P 1'
#
loop_
_entity.id
_entity.type
_entity.pdbx_description
1 polymer ?
#
loop_
_entity_poly.entity_id
_entity_poly.type
_entity_poly.pdbx_seq_one_letter_code
_entity_poly.pdbx_strand_id
1 'polypeptide(L)'
;MVIDEAYVLNDDLYGKQVLDTIVEKVQGTPYDDIAVLLLGYEDKMTDMLNKQNPGLKRRFPLDFAFRFEDFTDDQLRKVFDKECRNKG
;
A
#
# COMPACT_ATOMS: atom_id res chain seq x y z
N MET A 1 7.28 -7.82 -3.20
CA MET A 1 6.80 -7.93 -1.80
C MET A 1 5.53 -7.12 -1.67
N VAL A 2 4.47 -7.69 -1.10
CA VAL A 2 3.21 -6.98 -0.81
C VAL A 2 3.08 -6.88 0.70
N ILE A 3 2.80 -5.68 1.19
CA ILE A 3 2.50 -5.44 2.60
C ILE A 3 1.08 -4.88 2.66
N ASP A 4 0.16 -5.72 3.13
CA ASP A 4 -1.20 -5.30 3.40
C ASP A 4 -1.27 -4.57 4.74
N GLU A 5 -2.20 -3.62 4.85
CA GLU A 5 -2.36 -2.73 5.99
C GLU A 5 -1.04 -2.10 6.47
N ALA A 6 -0.22 -1.60 5.55
CA ALA A 6 1.14 -1.14 5.83
C ALA A 6 1.22 -0.06 6.92
N TYR A 7 0.14 0.70 7.12
CA TYR A 7 -0.01 1.68 8.20
C TYR A 7 0.13 1.10 9.62
N VAL A 8 0.04 -0.22 9.81
CA VAL A 8 0.38 -0.88 11.09
C VAL A 8 1.85 -0.70 11.45
N LEU A 9 2.72 -0.50 10.47
CA LEU A 9 4.14 -0.16 10.68
C LEU A 9 4.37 1.27 11.19
N ASN A 10 3.30 2.02 11.44
CA ASN A 10 3.37 3.33 12.08
C ASN A 10 3.55 3.23 13.62
N ASP A 11 3.69 2.03 14.19
CA ASP A 11 3.89 1.80 15.63
C ASP A 11 5.28 2.23 16.14
N ASP A 12 5.33 2.68 17.39
CA ASP A 12 6.42 3.48 17.97
C ASP A 12 7.71 2.69 18.23
N LEU A 13 7.62 1.37 18.47
CA LEU A 13 8.78 0.64 19.00
C LEU A 13 9.78 0.22 17.91
N TYR A 14 9.29 -0.32 16.78
CA TYR A 14 10.15 -0.83 15.70
C TYR A 14 9.63 -0.53 14.28
N GLY A 15 8.42 0.02 14.13
CA GLY A 15 7.78 0.21 12.82
C GLY A 15 8.61 1.10 11.89
N LYS A 16 9.18 2.18 12.44
CA LYS A 16 10.11 3.07 11.72
C LYS A 16 11.34 2.34 11.15
N GLN A 17 11.97 1.49 11.96
CA GLN A 17 13.18 0.77 11.55
C GLN A 17 12.89 -0.22 10.43
N VAL A 18 11.72 -0.86 10.47
CA VAL A 18 11.24 -1.73 9.39
C VAL A 18 11.06 -0.94 8.10
N LEU A 19 10.38 0.22 8.17
CA LEU A 19 10.17 1.08 7.01
C LEU A 19 11.49 1.62 6.42
N ASP A 20 12.41 2.07 7.26
CA ASP A 20 13.73 2.54 6.83
C ASP A 20 14.53 1.41 6.14
N THR A 21 14.45 0.18 6.67
CA THR A 21 15.10 -1.00 6.06
C THR A 21 14.48 -1.36 4.70
N ILE A 22 13.15 -1.29 4.57
CA ILE A 22 12.47 -1.50 3.29
C ILE A 22 12.92 -0.47 2.27
N VAL A 23 12.99 0.80 2.67
CA VAL A 23 13.44 1.90 1.82
C VAL A 23 14.89 1.74 1.38
N GLU A 24 15.78 1.26 2.26
CA GLU A 24 17.16 0.95 1.95
C GLU A 24 17.26 -0.22 0.95
N LYS A 25 16.49 -1.28 1.15
CA LYS A 25 16.48 -2.46 0.27
C LYS A 25 15.93 -2.16 -1.12
N VAL A 26 14.91 -1.32 -1.23
CA VAL A 26 14.40 -0.84 -2.53
C VAL A 26 15.43 0.04 -3.27
N GLN A 27 16.36 0.67 -2.54
CA GLN A 27 17.48 1.43 -3.10
C GLN A 27 18.74 0.58 -3.36
N GLY A 28 18.68 -0.73 -3.06
CA GLY A 28 19.79 -1.67 -3.12
C GLY A 28 20.48 -1.75 -4.49
N THR A 29 21.51 -2.59 -4.55
CA THR A 29 22.48 -2.62 -5.65
C THR A 29 21.84 -2.77 -7.03
N PRO A 30 22.51 -2.38 -8.13
CA PRO A 30 21.94 -2.40 -9.50
C PRO A 30 21.39 -3.76 -9.97
N TYR A 31 21.60 -4.83 -9.20
CA TYR A 31 21.19 -6.20 -9.48
C TYR A 31 20.02 -6.67 -8.60
N ASP A 32 19.55 -5.85 -7.65
CA ASP A 32 18.39 -6.13 -6.81
C ASP A 32 17.10 -5.68 -7.51
N ASP A 33 16.31 -6.63 -8.02
CA ASP A 33 15.00 -6.38 -8.61
C ASP A 33 13.90 -6.56 -7.54
N ILE A 34 13.74 -5.57 -6.67
CA ILE A 34 12.75 -5.60 -5.58
C ILE A 34 11.66 -4.56 -5.83
N ALA A 35 10.46 -5.04 -6.17
CA ALA A 35 9.24 -4.24 -6.13
C ALA A 35 8.53 -4.40 -4.78
N VAL A 36 8.16 -3.28 -4.15
CA VAL A 36 7.40 -3.25 -2.90
C VAL A 36 6.06 -2.54 -3.12
N LEU A 37 4.98 -3.22 -2.78
CA LEU A 37 3.61 -2.72 -2.83
C LEU A 37 3.12 -2.54 -1.39
N LEU A 38 2.83 -1.29 -1.01
CA LEU A 38 2.23 -0.94 0.26
C LEU A 38 0.73 -0.71 0.03
N LEU A 39 -0.11 -1.47 0.72
CA LEU A 39 -1.56 -1.39 0.61
C LEU A 39 -2.18 -0.94 1.94
N GLY A 40 -3.32 -0.27 1.85
CA GLY A 40 -4.07 0.17 3.01
C GLY A 40 -5.03 1.31 2.68
N TYR A 41 -5.82 1.70 3.67
CA TYR A 41 -6.76 2.82 3.56
C TYR A 41 -6.02 4.14 3.40
N GLU A 42 -6.51 5.00 2.49
CA GLU A 42 -5.85 6.25 2.10
C GLU A 42 -5.49 7.14 3.30
N ASP A 43 -6.46 7.41 4.18
CA ASP A 43 -6.24 8.30 5.33
C ASP A 43 -5.16 7.75 6.27
N LYS A 44 -5.18 6.45 6.53
CA LYS A 44 -4.20 5.78 7.41
C LYS A 44 -2.81 5.73 6.79
N MET A 45 -2.73 5.49 5.48
CA MET A 45 -1.48 5.52 4.73
C MET A 45 -0.88 6.93 4.71
N THR A 46 -1.72 7.93 4.50
CA THR A 46 -1.32 9.35 4.53
C THR A 46 -0.78 9.74 5.89
N ASP A 47 -1.45 9.34 6.97
CA ASP A 47 -1.00 9.58 8.33
C ASP A 47 0.37 8.93 8.63
N MET A 48 0.55 7.65 8.28
CA MET A 48 1.83 6.95 8.44
C MET A 48 2.97 7.65 7.67
N LEU A 49 2.76 7.94 6.38
CA LEU A 49 3.78 8.55 5.53
C LEU A 49 4.18 9.96 6.00
N ASN A 50 3.24 10.70 6.61
CA ASN A 50 3.51 12.02 7.16
C ASN A 50 4.21 11.98 8.53
N LYS A 51 3.92 10.98 9.37
CA LYS A 51 4.46 10.89 10.74
C LYS A 51 5.85 10.25 10.84
N GLN A 52 6.15 9.26 10.02
CA GLN A 52 7.33 8.39 10.23
C GLN A 52 8.66 9.03 9.82
N ASN A 53 8.82 9.39 8.53
CA ASN A 53 10.08 9.88 7.98
C ASN A 53 9.86 10.62 6.64
N PRO A 54 10.40 11.85 6.46
CA PRO A 54 10.41 12.53 5.16
C PRO A 54 11.00 11.71 4.01
N GLY A 55 11.98 10.83 4.30
CA GLY A 55 12.59 9.92 3.32
C GLY A 55 11.60 8.92 2.74
N LEU A 56 10.68 8.41 3.56
CA LEU A 56 9.63 7.47 3.16
C LEU A 56 8.63 8.17 2.22
N LYS A 57 8.18 9.39 2.57
CA LYS A 57 7.27 10.20 1.74
C LYS A 57 7.85 10.53 0.36
N ARG A 58 9.16 10.78 0.27
CA ARG A 58 9.82 11.03 -1.03
C ARG A 58 9.87 9.77 -1.91
N ARG A 59 9.93 8.58 -1.31
CA ARG A 59 10.06 7.29 -2.02
C ARG A 59 8.70 6.68 -2.37
N PHE A 60 7.70 6.90 -1.54
CA PHE A 60 6.30 6.54 -1.77
C PHE A 60 5.44 7.82 -1.81
N PRO A 61 5.60 8.65 -2.85
CA PRO A 61 4.82 9.87 -2.99
C PRO A 61 3.34 9.54 -3.23
N LEU A 62 2.47 10.08 -2.36
CA LEU A 62 1.02 9.88 -2.43
C LEU A 62 0.40 10.34 -3.75
N ASP A 63 0.98 11.36 -4.39
CA ASP A 63 0.52 11.88 -5.68
C ASP A 63 0.64 10.85 -6.82
N PHE A 64 1.52 9.86 -6.66
CA PHE A 64 1.70 8.75 -7.60
C PHE A 64 1.10 7.44 -7.08
N ALA A 65 0.38 7.48 -5.94
CA ALA A 65 -0.29 6.30 -5.41
C ALA A 65 -1.44 5.88 -6.32
N PHE A 66 -1.54 4.59 -6.58
CA PHE A 66 -2.68 4.02 -7.28
C PHE A 66 -3.87 3.94 -6.33
N ARG A 67 -4.98 4.59 -6.69
CA ARG A 67 -6.23 4.61 -5.91
C ARG A 67 -7.21 3.62 -6.51
N PHE A 68 -7.71 2.73 -5.67
CA PHE A 68 -8.82 1.85 -6.02
C PHE A 68 -10.10 2.57 -5.62
N GLU A 69 -10.83 3.05 -6.62
CA GLU A 69 -12.14 3.65 -6.42
C GLU A 69 -13.16 2.58 -6.03
N ASP A 70 -14.15 2.98 -5.22
CA ASP A 70 -15.29 2.13 -4.91
C ASP A 70 -16.04 1.76 -6.19
N PHE A 71 -16.56 0.54 -6.22
CA PHE A 71 -17.41 0.12 -7.31
C PHE A 71 -18.72 0.91 -7.31
N THR A 72 -19.13 1.36 -8.50
CA THR A 72 -20.49 1.87 -8.71
C THR A 72 -21.53 0.77 -8.52
N ASP A 73 -22.78 1.14 -8.23
CA ASP A 73 -23.90 0.19 -8.09
C ASP A 73 -24.03 -0.76 -9.30
N ASP A 74 -23.83 -0.25 -10.52
CA ASP A 74 -23.86 -1.06 -11.75
C ASP A 74 -22.71 -2.07 -11.83
N GLN A 75 -21.51 -1.69 -11.38
CA GLN A 75 -20.36 -2.60 -11.31
C GLN A 75 -20.55 -3.65 -10.21
N LEU A 76 -21.05 -3.25 -9.04
CA LEU A 76 -21.42 -4.15 -7.96
C LEU A 76 -22.45 -5.17 -8.42
N ARG A 77 -23.48 -4.72 -9.16
CA ARG A 77 -24.49 -5.62 -9.73
C ARG A 77 -23.90 -6.61 -10.72
N LYS A 78 -22.97 -6.19 -11.58
CA LYS A 78 -22.26 -7.10 -12.50
C LYS A 78 -21.43 -8.15 -11.76
N VAL A 79 -20.73 -7.74 -10.69
CA VAL A 79 -19.97 -8.66 -9.83
C VAL A 79 -20.93 -9.65 -9.16
N PHE A 80 -22.03 -9.17 -8.59
CA PHE A 80 -23.05 -10.02 -7.95
C PHE A 80 -23.64 -11.04 -8.92
N ASP A 81 -24.10 -10.61 -10.10
CA ASP A 81 -24.68 -11.50 -11.11
C ASP A 81 -23.67 -12.56 -11.59
N LYS A 82 -22.37 -12.19 -11.68
CA LYS A 82 -21.29 -13.12 -12.00
C LYS A 82 -21.13 -14.18 -10.90
N GLU A 83 -21.11 -13.77 -9.63
CA GLU A 83 -20.98 -14.69 -8.49
C GLU A 83 -22.18 -15.64 -8.37
N CYS A 84 -23.41 -15.15 -8.62
CA CYS A 84 -24.60 -15.99 -8.64
C CYS A 84 -24.54 -17.07 -9.73
N ARG A 85 -24.03 -16.75 -10.93
CA ARG A 85 -23.87 -17.71 -12.02
C ARG A 85 -22.79 -18.75 -11.76
N ASN A 86 -21.73 -18.40 -11.04
CA ASN A 86 -20.63 -19.31 -10.72
C ASN A 86 -20.99 -20.35 -9.64
N LYS A 87 -22.02 -20.09 -8.84
CA LYS A 87 -22.51 -21.00 -7.78
C LYS A 87 -23.74 -21.83 -8.19
N GLY A 88 -24.22 -21.67 -9.42
CA GLY A 88 -25.35 -22.40 -9.99
C GLY A 88 -24.93 -23.59 -10.85
#